data_AF-A0A7Y4WJT5-F1
#
_entry.id   AF-A0A7Y4WJT5-F1
#
_cell.length_a   1.000
_cell.length_b   1.000
_cell.length_c   1.000
_cell.angle_alpha   90.00
_cell.angle_beta   90.00
_cell.angle_gamma   90.00
#
_symmetry.space_group_name_H-M   'P 1'
#
loop_
_entity.id
_entity.type
_entity.pdbx_description
1 polymer ?
#
loop_
_entity_poly.entity_id
_entity_poly.type
_entity_poly.pdbx_seq_one_letter_code
_entity_poly.pdbx_strand_id
1 'polypeptide(L)'
;MPTRDENKDTWTRYDWTQGGDDWSVGWGSSRMLWYGTILPRIHFLLPARSLLEIAPGFGRVTAYLLEHCEHYTGVDITPRCVEACRARFARHANASFVLNDGASLEAVPDGSVDVAVSWDSLVHADPGVLEAYARALARKLVPGGRAFLHHSNLGAFADPSTGRLTVENPHWRDERMSAALMRRYCAEAGLALDGQQIVQWGSSAENDCFSWLRRPAPGEAVDAGEVLTHPSFGAEMAHGGWLFRYPGRGQA
;
A
#
# COMPACT_ATOMS: atom_id res chain seq x y z
N MET A 1 15.40 -7.82 -11.00
CA MET A 1 14.23 -7.91 -10.10
C MET A 1 14.72 -7.71 -8.69
N PRO A 2 14.31 -6.63 -8.02
CA PRO A 2 14.93 -6.22 -6.78
C PRO A 2 14.63 -7.22 -5.67
N THR A 3 15.67 -7.67 -5.01
CA THR A 3 15.59 -8.43 -3.76
C THR A 3 15.11 -7.52 -2.62
N ARG A 4 14.61 -8.12 -1.55
CA ARG A 4 14.28 -7.39 -0.32
C ARG A 4 15.43 -6.50 0.18
N ASP A 5 16.67 -6.98 0.08
CA ASP A 5 17.85 -6.23 0.54
C ASP A 5 18.15 -5.04 -0.39
N GLU A 6 18.03 -5.21 -1.71
CA GLU A 6 18.13 -4.09 -2.67
C GLU A 6 17.02 -3.04 -2.45
N ASN A 7 15.81 -3.49 -2.09
CA ASN A 7 14.69 -2.62 -1.75
C ASN A 7 15.03 -1.78 -0.51
N LYS A 8 15.45 -2.43 0.58
CA LYS A 8 15.90 -1.77 1.81
C LYS A 8 17.02 -0.77 1.57
N ASP A 9 18.05 -1.16 0.82
CA ASP A 9 19.20 -0.31 0.53
C ASP A 9 18.85 0.90 -0.32
N THR A 10 17.88 0.75 -1.24
CA THR A 10 17.38 1.85 -2.08
C THR A 10 16.66 2.89 -1.23
N TRP A 11 15.69 2.46 -0.42
CA TRP A 11 14.89 3.40 0.38
C TRP A 11 15.66 4.00 1.57
N THR A 12 16.69 3.30 2.05
CA THR A 12 17.66 3.86 3.01
C THR A 12 18.40 5.05 2.40
N ARG A 13 18.82 4.94 1.14
CA ARG A 13 19.62 5.94 0.41
C ARG A 13 18.80 6.99 -0.32
N TYR A 14 17.49 6.79 -0.45
CA TYR A 14 16.60 7.75 -1.10
C TYR A 14 16.66 9.15 -0.46
N ASP A 15 16.52 10.18 -1.28
CA ASP A 15 16.47 11.56 -0.80
C ASP A 15 15.05 11.92 -0.36
N TRP A 16 14.81 11.84 0.95
CA TRP A 16 13.54 12.16 1.57
C TRP A 16 13.38 13.65 1.94
N THR A 17 14.09 14.57 1.28
CA THR A 17 14.02 16.02 1.57
C THR A 17 12.58 16.59 1.52
N GLN A 18 11.70 16.01 0.71
CA GLN A 18 10.29 16.40 0.61
C GLN A 18 9.35 15.55 1.51
N GLY A 19 9.89 14.70 2.39
CA GLY A 19 9.09 13.87 3.29
C GLY A 19 8.14 12.88 2.59
N GLY A 20 8.41 12.58 1.32
CA GLY A 20 7.60 11.72 0.45
C GLY A 20 6.56 12.46 -0.40
N ASP A 21 6.40 13.78 -0.26
CA ASP A 21 5.41 14.57 -1.03
C ASP A 21 5.74 14.64 -2.53
N ASP A 22 6.99 14.40 -2.90
CA ASP A 22 7.47 14.20 -4.27
C ASP A 22 6.72 13.06 -5.00
N TRP A 23 6.27 12.04 -4.26
CA TRP A 23 5.44 10.95 -4.80
C TRP A 23 3.97 11.36 -5.01
N SER A 24 3.59 12.58 -4.68
CA SER A 24 2.22 13.11 -4.85
C SER A 24 2.10 14.13 -5.98
N VAL A 25 3.19 14.40 -6.71
CA VAL A 25 3.22 15.43 -7.77
C VAL A 25 2.14 15.18 -8.84
N GLY A 26 1.84 13.93 -9.16
CA GLY A 26 0.78 13.56 -10.10
C GLY A 26 -0.62 14.05 -9.69
N TRP A 27 -0.89 14.15 -8.39
CA TRP A 27 -2.13 14.70 -7.82
C TRP A 27 -2.02 16.19 -7.48
N GLY A 28 -0.87 16.82 -7.69
CA GLY A 28 -0.55 18.18 -7.29
C GLY A 28 -0.23 18.38 -5.80
N SER A 29 -0.67 17.48 -4.91
CA SER A 29 -0.27 17.47 -3.49
C SER A 29 -0.67 16.16 -2.79
N SER A 30 -0.05 15.86 -1.66
CA SER A 30 -0.44 14.72 -0.80
C SER A 30 -1.87 14.84 -0.26
N ARG A 31 -2.38 16.07 -0.11
CA ARG A 31 -3.78 16.31 0.26
C ARG A 31 -4.74 15.83 -0.83
N MET A 32 -4.40 16.07 -2.09
CA MET A 32 -5.23 15.64 -3.22
C MET A 32 -5.13 14.16 -3.51
N LEU A 33 -3.96 13.58 -3.32
CA LEU A 33 -3.80 12.13 -3.26
C LEU A 33 -4.75 11.53 -2.21
N TRP A 34 -4.76 12.08 -0.99
CA TRP A 34 -5.61 11.56 0.08
C TRP A 34 -7.10 11.66 -0.26
N TYR A 35 -7.64 12.87 -0.48
CA TYR A 35 -9.08 13.04 -0.65
C TYR A 35 -9.61 12.60 -2.02
N GLY A 36 -8.79 12.68 -3.07
CA GLY A 36 -9.19 12.34 -4.43
C GLY A 36 -9.05 10.85 -4.75
N THR A 37 -8.13 10.15 -4.10
CA THR A 37 -7.75 8.78 -4.50
C THR A 37 -7.75 7.79 -3.35
N ILE A 38 -7.05 8.07 -2.24
CA ILE A 38 -6.91 7.09 -1.16
C ILE A 38 -8.20 6.96 -0.34
N LEU A 39 -8.70 8.06 0.23
CA LEU A 39 -9.88 8.05 1.09
C LEU A 39 -11.12 7.46 0.39
N PRO A 40 -11.45 7.79 -0.88
CA PRO A 40 -12.57 7.15 -1.59
C PRO A 40 -12.45 5.62 -1.69
N ARG A 41 -11.24 5.07 -1.61
CA ARG A 41 -10.99 3.62 -1.67
C ARG A 41 -11.01 2.93 -0.32
N ILE A 42 -10.78 3.66 0.77
CA ILE A 42 -10.66 3.06 2.11
C ILE A 42 -11.66 3.63 3.13
N HIS A 43 -12.51 4.59 2.76
CA HIS A 43 -13.42 5.25 3.72
C HIS A 43 -14.33 4.27 4.45
N PHE A 44 -14.76 3.18 3.80
CA PHE A 44 -15.63 2.16 4.39
C PHE A 44 -14.88 1.22 5.36
N LEU A 45 -13.56 1.35 5.44
CA LEU A 45 -12.71 0.70 6.45
C LEU A 45 -12.53 1.60 7.68
N LEU A 46 -12.85 2.89 7.59
CA LEU A 46 -12.52 3.89 8.59
C LEU A 46 -13.77 4.46 9.29
N PRO A 47 -13.66 4.95 10.54
CA PRO A 47 -12.49 4.87 11.41
C PRO A 47 -12.24 3.44 11.94
N ALA A 48 -11.01 3.15 12.31
CA ALA A 48 -10.60 1.86 12.87
C ALA A 48 -10.15 2.01 14.33
N ARG A 49 -10.41 1.03 15.19
CA ARG A 49 -9.86 1.07 16.55
C ARG A 49 -8.33 0.88 16.52
N SER A 50 -7.85 -0.12 15.79
CA SER A 50 -6.43 -0.41 15.60
C SER A 50 -6.08 -0.45 14.12
N LEU A 51 -5.18 0.45 13.70
CA LEU A 51 -4.71 0.59 12.33
C LEU A 51 -3.23 0.24 12.20
N LEU A 52 -2.90 -0.65 11.26
CA LEU A 52 -1.54 -0.99 10.86
C LEU A 52 -1.22 -0.36 9.49
N GLU A 53 -0.21 0.50 9.40
CA GLU A 53 0.35 0.94 8.11
C GLU A 53 1.65 0.17 7.81
N ILE A 54 1.68 -0.53 6.67
CA ILE A 54 2.85 -1.26 6.19
C ILE A 54 3.61 -0.36 5.22
N ALA A 55 4.88 -0.12 5.56
CA ALA A 55 5.85 0.71 4.86
C ALA A 55 5.38 2.17 4.68
N PRO A 56 5.22 2.93 5.78
CA PRO A 56 4.78 4.33 5.75
C PRO A 56 5.82 5.29 5.13
N GLY A 57 7.07 4.85 4.94
CA GLY A 57 8.16 5.72 4.50
C GLY A 57 8.36 6.89 5.47
N PHE A 58 8.30 8.12 4.96
CA PHE A 58 8.40 9.34 5.78
C PHE A 58 7.04 9.85 6.29
N GLY A 59 6.00 9.02 6.19
CA GLY A 59 4.70 9.26 6.80
C GLY A 59 3.79 10.18 6.00
N ARG A 60 3.91 10.16 4.67
CA ARG A 60 3.06 10.94 3.77
C ARG A 60 1.57 10.65 4.01
N VAL A 61 1.21 9.37 4.00
CA VAL A 61 -0.19 8.92 4.18
C VAL A 61 -0.54 8.81 5.66
N THR A 62 0.43 8.43 6.51
CA THR A 62 0.32 8.41 7.97
C THR A 62 -0.32 9.66 8.56
N ALA A 63 0.05 10.85 8.09
CA ALA A 63 -0.49 12.12 8.60
C ALA A 63 -2.02 12.21 8.50
N TYR A 64 -2.64 11.53 7.53
CA TYR A 64 -4.08 11.48 7.36
C TYR A 64 -4.70 10.27 8.10
N LEU A 65 -4.05 9.11 8.05
CA LEU A 65 -4.55 7.89 8.73
C LEU A 65 -4.65 8.06 10.25
N LEU A 66 -3.77 8.87 10.86
CA LEU A 66 -3.80 9.18 12.30
C LEU A 66 -5.10 9.86 12.74
N GLU A 67 -5.81 10.56 11.85
CA GLU A 67 -7.10 11.20 12.15
C GLU A 67 -8.27 10.18 12.15
N HIS A 68 -8.02 8.96 11.69
CA HIS A 68 -9.03 7.93 11.46
C HIS A 68 -8.83 6.66 12.28
N CYS A 69 -8.05 6.73 13.37
CA CYS A 69 -7.89 5.58 14.26
C CYS A 69 -7.67 5.93 15.73
N GLU A 70 -8.03 5.01 16.61
CA GLU A 70 -7.74 5.13 18.06
C GLU A 70 -6.29 4.76 18.36
N HIS A 71 -5.76 3.70 17.73
CA HIS A 71 -4.39 3.23 17.87
C HIS A 71 -3.76 3.01 16.49
N TYR A 72 -2.54 3.51 16.32
CA TYR A 72 -1.80 3.43 15.06
C TYR A 72 -0.46 2.72 15.26
N THR A 73 -0.15 1.78 14.36
CA THR A 73 1.16 1.14 14.26
C THR A 73 1.69 1.27 12.83
N GLY A 74 2.81 1.96 12.65
CA GLY A 74 3.54 2.01 11.38
C GLY A 74 4.74 1.07 11.41
N VAL A 75 4.89 0.23 10.40
CA VAL A 75 6.02 -0.71 10.30
C VAL A 75 6.81 -0.49 9.02
N ASP A 76 8.12 -0.36 9.10
CA ASP A 76 8.98 -0.14 7.93
C ASP A 76 10.26 -0.98 8.03
N ILE A 77 10.79 -1.45 6.89
CA ILE A 77 12.07 -2.17 6.84
C ILE A 77 13.28 -1.24 7.00
N THR A 78 13.07 0.06 6.78
CA THR A 78 14.12 1.08 6.76
C THR A 78 14.19 1.80 8.11
N PRO A 79 15.29 1.67 8.88
CA PRO A 79 15.45 2.36 10.17
C PRO A 79 15.25 3.88 10.07
N ARG A 80 15.77 4.50 8.99
CA ARG A 80 15.63 5.93 8.72
C ARG A 80 14.17 6.37 8.59
N CYS A 81 13.32 5.58 7.94
CA CYS A 81 11.88 5.86 7.80
C CYS A 81 11.18 5.80 9.17
N VAL A 82 11.50 4.78 9.97
CA VAL A 82 10.98 4.63 11.34
C VAL A 82 11.37 5.83 12.21
N GLU A 83 12.64 6.23 12.21
CA GLU A 83 13.15 7.37 12.97
C GLU A 83 12.49 8.68 12.53
N ALA A 84 12.35 8.90 11.23
CA ALA A 84 11.68 10.07 10.67
C ALA A 84 10.22 10.15 11.11
N CYS A 85 9.48 9.03 11.08
CA CYS A 85 8.11 9.00 11.54
C CYS A 85 7.99 9.22 13.05
N ARG A 86 8.87 8.61 13.87
CA ARG A 86 8.91 8.86 15.31
C ARG A 86 9.11 10.33 15.63
N ALA A 87 10.03 11.00 14.92
CA ALA A 87 10.27 12.43 15.09
C ALA A 87 9.07 13.27 14.63
N ARG A 88 8.55 13.01 13.42
CA ARG A 88 7.45 13.76 12.81
C ARG A 88 6.15 13.67 13.61
N PHE A 89 5.86 12.50 14.16
CA PHE A 89 4.61 12.23 14.86
C PHE A 89 4.76 12.09 16.38
N ALA A 90 5.85 12.60 16.97
CA ALA A 90 6.13 12.50 18.42
C ALA A 90 5.00 13.03 19.34
N ARG A 91 4.12 13.91 18.82
CA ARG A 91 2.98 14.45 19.57
C ARG A 91 1.74 13.54 19.55
N HIS A 92 1.72 12.50 18.73
CA HIS A 92 0.62 11.54 18.65
C HIS A 92 0.87 10.39 19.62
N ALA A 93 0.35 10.51 20.83
CA ALA A 93 0.55 9.51 21.90
C ALA A 93 -0.01 8.13 21.55
N ASN A 94 -0.92 8.05 20.58
CA ASN A 94 -1.53 6.82 20.09
C ASN A 94 -0.82 6.19 18.88
N ALA A 95 0.29 6.77 18.42
CA ALA A 95 1.06 6.29 17.28
C ALA A 95 2.35 5.61 17.72
N SER A 96 2.60 4.41 17.19
CA SER A 96 3.86 3.69 17.35
C SER A 96 4.48 3.39 15.99
N PHE A 97 5.81 3.43 15.92
CA PHE A 97 6.57 3.11 14.71
C PHE A 97 7.65 2.09 15.02
N VAL A 98 7.69 1.00 14.26
CA VAL A 98 8.53 -0.16 14.56
C VAL A 98 9.31 -0.59 13.33
N LEU A 99 10.56 -0.99 13.55
CA LEU A 99 11.39 -1.60 12.51
C LEU A 99 10.90 -3.03 12.23
N ASN A 100 10.58 -3.31 10.98
CA ASN A 100 10.16 -4.62 10.49
C ASN A 100 11.29 -5.32 9.73
N ASP A 101 11.18 -6.64 9.59
CA ASP A 101 12.08 -7.43 8.74
C ASP A 101 11.68 -7.42 7.25
N GLY A 102 10.58 -6.74 6.94
CA GLY A 102 9.99 -6.65 5.60
C GLY A 102 9.09 -7.81 5.21
N ALA A 103 8.70 -8.71 6.13
CA ALA A 103 7.88 -9.88 5.78
C ALA A 103 6.94 -10.39 6.90
N SER A 104 7.32 -10.31 8.18
CA SER A 104 6.68 -11.11 9.23
C SER A 104 5.64 -10.38 10.10
N LEU A 105 5.80 -9.08 10.31
CA LEU A 105 4.99 -8.28 11.25
C LEU A 105 5.06 -8.78 12.70
N GLU A 106 6.17 -9.42 13.13
CA GLU A 106 6.25 -10.02 14.48
C GLU A 106 6.08 -9.02 15.63
N ALA A 107 6.38 -7.75 15.42
CA ALA A 107 6.14 -6.71 16.43
C ALA A 107 4.66 -6.38 16.67
N VAL A 108 3.76 -6.83 15.79
CA VAL A 108 2.32 -6.61 15.89
C VAL A 108 1.68 -7.86 16.53
N PRO A 109 0.86 -7.73 17.59
CA PRO A 109 0.18 -8.88 18.19
C PRO A 109 -0.82 -9.56 17.24
N ASP A 110 -0.99 -10.87 17.36
CA ASP A 110 -2.01 -11.61 16.61
C ASP A 110 -3.42 -11.17 17.03
N GLY A 111 -4.37 -11.14 16.09
CA GLY A 111 -5.76 -10.77 16.34
C GLY A 111 -5.95 -9.38 16.97
N SER A 112 -5.12 -8.41 16.60
CA SER A 112 -5.10 -7.07 17.21
C SER A 112 -5.34 -5.91 16.24
N VAL A 113 -5.38 -6.18 14.93
CA VAL A 113 -5.52 -5.18 13.89
C VAL A 113 -6.92 -5.20 13.30
N ASP A 114 -7.62 -4.06 13.32
CA ASP A 114 -8.93 -3.94 12.66
C ASP A 114 -8.76 -3.64 11.16
N VAL A 115 -7.81 -2.75 10.85
CA VAL A 115 -7.50 -2.34 9.47
C VAL A 115 -6.00 -2.30 9.23
N ALA A 116 -5.54 -2.95 8.16
CA ALA A 116 -4.19 -2.77 7.64
C ALA A 116 -4.20 -1.99 6.32
N VAL A 117 -3.23 -1.11 6.11
CA VAL A 117 -3.09 -0.32 4.88
C VAL A 117 -1.65 -0.38 4.40
N SER A 118 -1.44 -0.54 3.09
CA SER A 118 -0.17 -0.20 2.44
C SER A 118 -0.46 0.54 1.15
N TRP A 119 0.13 1.72 1.00
CA TRP A 119 -0.02 2.56 -0.17
C TRP A 119 1.32 2.80 -0.83
N ASP A 120 1.43 2.46 -2.12
CA ASP A 120 2.54 2.90 -3.00
C ASP A 120 3.93 2.52 -2.44
N SER A 121 4.01 1.27 -1.95
CA SER A 121 5.26 0.70 -1.40
C SER A 121 5.43 -0.76 -1.80
N LEU A 122 4.42 -1.61 -1.56
CA LEU A 122 4.48 -3.03 -1.93
C LEU A 122 4.49 -3.27 -3.46
N VAL A 123 4.37 -2.21 -4.27
CA VAL A 123 4.61 -2.24 -5.71
C VAL A 123 6.04 -2.66 -6.07
N HIS A 124 6.99 -2.43 -5.16
CA HIS A 124 8.41 -2.79 -5.30
C HIS A 124 8.79 -4.12 -4.64
N ALA A 125 7.85 -4.76 -3.95
CA ALA A 125 8.10 -5.97 -3.16
C ALA A 125 7.89 -7.22 -4.01
N ASP A 126 8.76 -8.22 -3.82
CA ASP A 126 8.69 -9.47 -4.56
C ASP A 126 7.50 -10.36 -4.11
N PRO A 127 7.09 -11.35 -4.93
CA PRO A 127 5.93 -12.19 -4.60
C PRO A 127 6.08 -12.96 -3.29
N GLY A 128 7.30 -13.35 -2.89
CA GLY A 128 7.54 -14.04 -1.62
C GLY A 128 7.28 -13.14 -0.42
N VAL A 129 7.58 -11.84 -0.53
CA VAL A 129 7.22 -10.84 0.49
C VAL A 129 5.71 -10.65 0.58
N LEU A 130 5.01 -10.53 -0.56
CA LEU A 130 3.55 -10.40 -0.57
C LEU A 130 2.85 -11.66 -0.02
N GLU A 131 3.37 -12.84 -0.33
CA GLU A 131 2.90 -14.11 0.26
C GLU A 131 3.08 -14.10 1.79
N ALA A 132 4.26 -13.68 2.27
CA ALA A 132 4.53 -13.60 3.71
C ALA A 132 3.58 -12.62 4.41
N TYR A 133 3.33 -11.44 3.82
CA TYR A 133 2.37 -10.48 4.36
C TYR A 133 0.93 -11.00 4.33
N ALA A 134 0.50 -11.73 3.30
CA ALA A 134 -0.82 -12.36 3.29
C ALA A 134 -0.97 -13.34 4.47
N ARG A 135 0.03 -14.21 4.70
CA ARG A 135 0.05 -15.13 5.85
C ARG A 135 0.10 -14.40 7.19
N ALA A 136 0.84 -13.31 7.28
CA ALA A 136 0.92 -12.50 8.49
C ALA A 136 -0.43 -11.82 8.79
N LEU A 137 -1.04 -11.16 7.80
CA LEU A 137 -2.34 -10.50 7.92
C LEU A 137 -3.45 -11.46 8.35
N ALA A 138 -3.45 -12.71 7.84
CA ALA A 138 -4.38 -13.75 8.30
C ALA A 138 -4.31 -14.02 9.81
N ARG A 139 -3.15 -13.80 10.44
CA ARG A 139 -2.97 -13.92 11.90
C ARG A 139 -3.22 -12.60 12.63
N LYS A 140 -2.70 -11.48 12.09
CA LYS A 140 -2.70 -10.17 12.76
C LYS A 140 -4.07 -9.51 12.79
N LEU A 141 -4.87 -9.66 11.74
CA LEU A 141 -6.21 -9.07 11.67
C LEU A 141 -7.14 -9.73 12.71
N VAL A 142 -8.04 -8.97 13.34
CA VAL A 142 -9.18 -9.53 14.08
C VAL A 142 -10.09 -10.32 13.12
N PRO A 143 -10.91 -11.27 13.59
CA PRO A 143 -11.97 -11.84 12.74
C PRO A 143 -12.90 -10.73 12.22
N GLY A 144 -13.13 -10.69 10.91
CA GLY A 144 -13.82 -9.58 10.22
C GLY A 144 -12.93 -8.37 9.90
N GLY A 145 -11.69 -8.33 10.40
CA GLY A 145 -10.72 -7.27 10.12
C GLY A 145 -10.29 -7.27 8.66
N ARG A 146 -9.91 -6.10 8.14
CA ARG A 146 -9.70 -5.86 6.72
C ARG A 146 -8.32 -5.30 6.41
N ALA A 147 -7.87 -5.46 5.16
CA ALA A 147 -6.65 -4.85 4.67
C ALA A 147 -6.84 -4.22 3.29
N PHE A 148 -6.15 -3.12 3.04
CA PHE A 148 -6.00 -2.50 1.73
C PHE A 148 -4.53 -2.53 1.33
N LEU A 149 -4.18 -3.20 0.22
CA LEU A 149 -2.80 -3.28 -0.27
C LEU A 149 -2.70 -2.75 -1.70
N HIS A 150 -1.79 -1.82 -1.92
CA HIS A 150 -1.34 -1.41 -3.25
C HIS A 150 -0.06 -2.18 -3.65
N HIS A 151 -0.14 -3.00 -4.70
CA HIS A 151 0.98 -3.83 -5.18
C HIS A 151 1.05 -3.84 -6.71
N SER A 152 2.16 -4.35 -7.26
CA SER A 152 2.32 -4.42 -8.71
C SER A 152 1.41 -5.48 -9.35
N ASN A 153 1.08 -5.26 -10.61
CA ASN A 153 0.43 -6.18 -11.52
C ASN A 153 1.26 -6.52 -12.79
N LEU A 154 2.55 -6.13 -12.84
CA LEU A 154 3.37 -6.33 -14.05
C LEU A 154 3.53 -7.79 -14.47
N GLY A 155 3.47 -8.73 -13.54
CA GLY A 155 3.51 -10.17 -13.83
C GLY A 155 2.38 -10.65 -14.74
N ALA A 156 1.28 -9.89 -14.87
CA ALA A 156 0.22 -10.17 -15.84
C ALA A 156 0.66 -9.95 -17.30
N PHE A 157 1.76 -9.23 -17.53
CA PHE A 157 2.28 -8.88 -18.85
C PHE A 157 3.58 -9.62 -19.19
N ALA A 158 3.97 -10.62 -18.39
CA ALA A 158 5.08 -11.49 -18.71
C ALA A 158 4.69 -12.48 -19.81
N ASP A 159 5.50 -12.58 -20.86
CA ASP A 159 5.32 -13.59 -21.91
C ASP A 159 5.49 -14.99 -21.28
N PRO A 160 4.50 -15.91 -21.40
CA PRO A 160 4.56 -17.21 -20.73
C PRO A 160 5.70 -18.11 -21.19
N SER A 161 6.25 -17.89 -22.39
CA SER A 161 7.31 -18.73 -22.96
C SER A 161 8.72 -18.25 -22.61
N THR A 162 8.90 -16.94 -22.49
CA THR A 162 10.21 -16.30 -22.25
C THR A 162 10.36 -15.73 -20.85
N GLY A 163 9.24 -15.51 -20.13
CA GLY A 163 9.21 -14.82 -18.84
C GLY A 163 9.53 -13.33 -18.92
N ARG A 164 9.70 -12.76 -20.12
CA ARG A 164 10.04 -11.34 -20.31
C ARG A 164 8.78 -10.49 -20.34
N LEU A 165 8.87 -9.28 -19.77
CA LEU A 165 7.78 -8.31 -19.86
C LEU A 165 7.52 -7.89 -21.31
N THR A 166 6.23 -7.78 -21.65
CA THR A 166 5.73 -7.26 -22.93
C THR A 166 5.40 -5.77 -22.88
N VAL A 167 5.50 -5.16 -21.70
CA VAL A 167 5.29 -3.73 -21.43
C VAL A 167 6.47 -3.14 -20.69
N GLU A 168 6.55 -1.82 -20.66
CA GLU A 168 7.58 -1.11 -19.88
C GLU A 168 7.34 -1.24 -18.36
N ASN A 169 8.42 -1.17 -17.60
CA ASN A 169 8.40 -1.12 -16.14
C ASN A 169 8.82 0.28 -15.64
N PRO A 170 7.97 1.31 -15.79
CA PRO A 170 8.27 2.61 -15.18
C PRO A 170 8.21 2.50 -13.67
N HIS A 171 8.97 3.35 -12.96
CA HIS A 171 8.92 3.46 -11.50
C HIS A 171 9.24 2.17 -10.72
N TRP A 172 9.98 1.23 -11.33
CA TRP A 172 10.65 0.12 -10.62
C TRP A 172 9.70 -0.84 -9.86
N ARG A 173 8.69 -1.36 -10.53
CA ARG A 173 7.76 -2.35 -9.96
C ARG A 173 8.38 -3.75 -9.99
N ASP A 174 7.92 -4.64 -9.12
CA ASP A 174 8.25 -6.07 -9.25
C ASP A 174 7.53 -6.68 -10.47
N GLU A 175 8.30 -7.22 -11.41
CA GLU A 175 7.84 -7.73 -12.70
C GLU A 175 7.16 -9.11 -12.62
N ARG A 176 7.18 -9.79 -11.47
CA ARG A 176 6.56 -11.10 -11.26
C ARG A 176 5.22 -10.96 -10.58
N MET A 177 5.03 -9.94 -9.74
CA MET A 177 3.82 -9.79 -8.95
C MET A 177 2.61 -9.49 -9.86
N SER A 178 1.48 -10.14 -9.58
CA SER A 178 0.23 -9.96 -10.31
C SER A 178 -0.99 -9.96 -9.37
N ALA A 179 -2.09 -9.37 -9.82
CA ALA A 179 -3.38 -9.46 -9.13
C ALA A 179 -3.79 -10.92 -8.90
N ALA A 180 -3.55 -11.80 -9.89
CA ALA A 180 -3.84 -13.23 -9.78
C ALA A 180 -2.96 -13.93 -8.72
N LEU A 181 -1.68 -13.59 -8.62
CA LEU A 181 -0.79 -14.08 -7.57
C LEU A 181 -1.26 -13.65 -6.19
N MET A 182 -1.65 -12.38 -6.02
CA MET A 182 -2.18 -11.89 -4.75
C MET A 182 -3.44 -12.66 -4.33
N ARG A 183 -4.36 -12.91 -5.27
CA ARG A 183 -5.56 -13.72 -4.98
C ARG A 183 -5.22 -15.12 -4.50
N ARG A 184 -4.26 -15.77 -5.15
CA ARG A 184 -3.78 -17.10 -4.75
C ARG A 184 -3.20 -17.07 -3.33
N TYR A 185 -2.35 -16.10 -3.02
CA TYR A 185 -1.76 -15.98 -1.68
C TYR A 185 -2.81 -15.73 -0.60
N CYS A 186 -3.83 -14.94 -0.89
CA CYS A 186 -4.95 -14.75 0.04
C CYS A 186 -5.70 -16.06 0.30
N ALA A 187 -6.06 -16.79 -0.76
CA ALA A 187 -6.74 -18.07 -0.64
C ALA A 187 -5.91 -19.10 0.16
N GLU A 188 -4.61 -19.20 -0.12
CA GLU A 188 -3.68 -20.08 0.60
C GLU A 188 -3.50 -19.68 2.07
N ALA A 189 -3.65 -18.40 2.41
CA ALA A 189 -3.60 -17.88 3.77
C ALA A 189 -4.95 -17.93 4.50
N GLY A 190 -6.04 -18.30 3.82
CA GLY A 190 -7.40 -18.28 4.37
C GLY A 190 -8.01 -16.87 4.50
N LEU A 191 -7.51 -15.91 3.74
CA LEU A 191 -8.10 -14.56 3.60
C LEU A 191 -9.13 -14.56 2.47
N ALA A 192 -10.26 -13.87 2.69
CA ALA A 192 -11.19 -13.52 1.63
C ALA A 192 -10.68 -12.26 0.89
N LEU A 193 -11.03 -12.15 -0.39
CA LEU A 193 -10.96 -10.88 -1.10
C LEU A 193 -12.35 -10.24 -1.09
N ASP A 194 -12.40 -9.00 -0.61
CA ASP A 194 -13.58 -8.16 -0.79
C ASP A 194 -13.57 -7.54 -2.21
N GLY A 195 -12.40 -7.43 -2.85
CA GLY A 195 -12.28 -7.09 -4.27
C GLY A 195 -10.87 -6.69 -4.69
N GLN A 196 -10.69 -6.47 -6.00
CA GLN A 196 -9.48 -5.88 -6.58
C GLN A 196 -9.84 -4.82 -7.61
N GLN A 197 -9.00 -3.79 -7.71
CA GLN A 197 -9.05 -2.80 -8.78
C GLN A 197 -7.68 -2.73 -9.44
N ILE A 198 -7.61 -3.10 -10.71
CA ILE A 198 -6.40 -3.02 -11.53
C ILE A 198 -6.37 -1.64 -12.20
N VAL A 199 -5.23 -0.95 -12.14
CA VAL A 199 -5.09 0.44 -12.57
C VAL A 199 -3.82 0.63 -13.39
N GLN A 200 -3.79 1.69 -14.21
CA GLN A 200 -2.53 2.14 -14.80
C GLN A 200 -1.83 3.15 -13.91
N TRP A 201 -0.52 3.04 -13.79
CA TRP A 201 0.26 3.96 -12.99
C TRP A 201 1.57 4.32 -13.69
N GLY A 202 1.66 5.57 -14.14
CA GLY A 202 2.80 6.07 -14.91
C GLY A 202 2.97 5.44 -16.30
N SER A 203 1.99 4.68 -16.78
CA SER A 203 2.00 4.01 -18.09
C SER A 203 0.60 3.90 -18.68
N SER A 204 0.49 3.39 -19.92
CA SER A 204 -0.77 2.91 -20.50
C SER A 204 -1.13 1.48 -20.07
N ALA A 205 -0.16 0.70 -19.59
CA ALA A 205 -0.40 -0.63 -19.04
C ALA A 205 -1.04 -0.57 -17.65
N GLU A 206 -1.92 -1.53 -17.36
CA GLU A 206 -2.59 -1.74 -16.08
C GLU A 206 -1.67 -2.46 -15.08
N ASN A 207 -0.56 -1.77 -14.78
CA ASN A 207 0.63 -2.32 -14.13
C ASN A 207 0.59 -2.35 -12.61
N ASP A 208 -0.44 -1.79 -11.97
CA ASP A 208 -0.62 -1.78 -10.52
C ASP A 208 -2.02 -2.29 -10.15
N CYS A 209 -2.18 -2.71 -8.90
CA CYS A 209 -3.44 -3.24 -8.38
C CYS A 209 -3.66 -2.85 -6.91
N PHE A 210 -4.90 -2.45 -6.61
CA PHE A 210 -5.41 -2.31 -5.26
C PHE A 210 -6.19 -3.57 -4.87
N SER A 211 -5.84 -4.17 -3.74
CA SER A 211 -6.53 -5.35 -3.21
C SER A 211 -7.16 -5.03 -1.86
N TRP A 212 -8.46 -5.30 -1.72
CA TRP A 212 -9.18 -5.28 -0.46
C TRP A 212 -9.35 -6.71 0.04
N LEU A 213 -8.83 -6.97 1.23
CA LEU A 213 -8.77 -8.29 1.85
C LEU A 213 -9.53 -8.28 3.16
N ARG A 214 -10.00 -9.44 3.59
CA ARG A 214 -10.65 -9.63 4.88
C ARG A 214 -10.24 -10.94 5.51
N ARG A 215 -9.99 -10.94 6.82
CA ARG A 215 -9.96 -12.17 7.61
C ARG A 215 -11.42 -12.57 7.89
N PRO A 216 -11.92 -13.70 7.36
CA PRO A 216 -13.31 -14.08 7.58
C PRO A 216 -13.64 -14.23 9.06
N ALA A 217 -14.82 -13.80 9.46
CA ALA A 217 -15.35 -14.16 10.78
C ALA A 217 -15.64 -15.68 10.84
N PRO A 218 -15.72 -16.28 12.04
CA PRO A 218 -16.09 -17.69 12.17
C PRO A 218 -17.41 -18.00 11.46
N GLY A 219 -17.39 -18.94 10.51
CA GLY A 219 -18.56 -19.34 9.71
C GLY A 219 -18.82 -18.49 8.46
N GLU A 220 -18.01 -17.46 8.21
CA GLU A 220 -18.10 -16.65 6.99
C GLU A 220 -17.34 -17.30 5.82
N ALA A 221 -17.86 -17.16 4.61
CA ALA A 221 -17.23 -17.72 3.42
C ALA A 221 -15.96 -16.96 3.02
N VAL A 222 -15.03 -17.69 2.40
CA VAL A 222 -13.87 -17.11 1.71
C VAL A 222 -14.30 -16.81 0.28
N ASP A 223 -14.57 -15.54 -0.01
CA ASP A 223 -14.91 -15.06 -1.36
C ASP A 223 -13.64 -14.70 -2.14
N ALA A 224 -13.68 -14.92 -3.46
CA ALA A 224 -12.65 -14.47 -4.39
C ALA A 224 -12.79 -12.98 -4.77
N GLY A 225 -13.93 -12.36 -4.44
CA GLY A 225 -14.20 -10.95 -4.68
C GLY A 225 -14.33 -10.61 -6.17
N GLU A 226 -14.79 -9.39 -6.46
CA GLU A 226 -14.82 -8.89 -7.83
C GLU A 226 -13.46 -8.33 -8.24
N VAL A 227 -13.07 -8.55 -9.49
CA VAL A 227 -11.88 -7.93 -10.10
C VAL A 227 -12.35 -6.89 -11.10
N LEU A 228 -12.12 -5.64 -10.76
CA LEU A 228 -12.44 -4.49 -11.58
C LEU A 228 -11.18 -3.93 -12.23
N THR A 229 -11.36 -3.24 -13.35
CA THR A 229 -10.31 -2.45 -14.00
C THR A 229 -10.74 -1.00 -14.02
N HIS A 230 -9.85 -0.08 -13.66
CA HIS A 230 -10.05 1.35 -13.86
C HIS A 230 -9.10 1.86 -14.96
N PRO A 231 -9.52 1.80 -16.24
CA PRO A 231 -8.64 2.08 -17.38
C PRO A 231 -8.36 3.58 -17.59
N SER A 232 -8.84 4.45 -16.69
CA SER A 232 -8.63 5.90 -16.75
C SER A 232 -8.08 6.42 -15.42
N PHE A 233 -7.42 5.57 -14.62
CA PHE A 233 -6.90 5.97 -13.31
C PHE A 233 -5.88 7.12 -13.42
N GLY A 234 -5.05 7.13 -14.47
CA GLY A 234 -4.16 8.27 -14.73
C GLY A 234 -4.90 9.61 -14.91
N ALA A 235 -6.13 9.59 -15.44
CA ALA A 235 -6.97 10.78 -15.52
C ALA A 235 -7.55 11.18 -14.15
N GLU A 236 -7.89 10.22 -13.29
CA GLU A 236 -8.26 10.49 -11.88
C GLU A 236 -7.12 11.21 -11.16
N MET A 237 -5.89 10.68 -11.26
CA MET A 237 -4.70 11.29 -10.67
C MET A 237 -4.53 12.74 -11.15
N ALA A 238 -4.54 12.94 -12.46
CA ALA A 238 -4.37 14.26 -13.06
C ALA A 238 -5.48 15.24 -12.66
N HIS A 239 -6.73 14.77 -12.54
CA HIS A 239 -7.87 15.61 -12.16
C HIS A 239 -7.68 16.25 -10.78
N GLY A 240 -7.11 15.51 -9.82
CA GLY A 240 -6.72 16.05 -8.52
C GLY A 240 -5.76 17.25 -8.64
N GLY A 241 -4.79 17.15 -9.56
CA GLY A 241 -3.83 18.22 -9.85
C GLY A 241 -4.44 19.45 -10.53
N TRP A 242 -5.58 19.32 -11.22
CA TRP A 242 -6.29 20.44 -11.85
C TRP A 242 -7.22 21.18 -10.90
N LEU A 243 -7.97 20.45 -10.05
CA LEU A 243 -8.98 21.03 -9.17
C LEU A 243 -8.42 22.02 -8.14
N PHE A 244 -7.15 21.89 -7.74
CA PHE A 244 -6.56 22.66 -6.64
C PHE A 244 -5.29 23.45 -7.02
N ARG A 245 -5.12 23.79 -8.29
CA ARG A 245 -4.26 24.93 -8.67
C ARG A 245 -4.88 26.20 -8.12
N TYR A 246 -4.61 26.53 -6.86
CA TYR A 246 -4.97 27.82 -6.30
C TYR A 246 -4.29 28.91 -7.15
N PRO A 247 -5.04 29.84 -7.78
CA PRO A 247 -4.44 31.05 -8.32
C PRO A 247 -4.01 31.90 -7.10
N GLY A 248 -2.77 31.75 -6.62
CA GLY A 248 -2.32 32.63 -5.53
C GLY A 248 -1.13 32.21 -4.67
N ARG A 249 -0.45 31.07 -4.88
CA ARG A 249 0.85 30.83 -4.22
C ARG A 249 1.90 30.49 -5.27
N GLY A 250 2.62 31.53 -5.68
CA GLY A 250 3.92 31.36 -6.34
C GLY A 250 4.86 30.58 -5.43
N GLN A 251 5.73 29.82 -6.08
CA GLN A 251 6.92 29.21 -5.48
C GLN A 251 7.63 30.25 -4.62
N ALA A 252 7.91 29.89 -3.37
CA ALA A 252 8.87 30.55 -2.50
C ALA A 252 9.97 29.55 -2.18
#